data_AF-A0A1X0QHF9-F1
#
_entry.id   AF-A0A1X0QHF9-F1
#
_cell.length_a   1.000
_cell.length_b   1.000
_cell.length_c   1.000
_cell.angle_alpha   90.00
_cell.angle_beta   90.00
_cell.angle_gamma   90.00
#
_symmetry.space_group_name_H-M   'P 1'
#
loop_
_entity.id
_entity.type
_entity.pdbx_description
1 polymer ?
#
loop_
_entity_poly.entity_id
_entity_poly.type
_entity_poly.pdbx_seq_one_letter_code
_entity_poly.pdbx_strand_id
1 'polypeptide(L)' 'MAKYITKDDKIKIVILKEAGVKNLEIMNKFKTSKATFFRIIQRKRLMNNINRKKIWLSKDL' A
#
# COMPACT_ATOMS: atom_id res chain seq x y z
N MET A 1 -21.36 3.39 -11.85
CA MET A 1 -20.05 4.01 -11.55
C MET A 1 -19.26 3.08 -10.64
N ALA A 2 -18.14 2.53 -11.09
CA ALA A 2 -17.27 1.75 -10.20
C ALA A 2 -16.79 2.68 -9.08
N LYS A 3 -16.96 2.30 -7.81
CA LYS A 3 -16.42 3.07 -6.68
C LYS A 3 -14.89 3.04 -6.79
N TYR A 4 -14.31 4.12 -7.30
CA TYR A 4 -12.87 4.26 -7.37
C TYR A 4 -12.33 4.45 -5.96
N ILE A 5 -11.40 3.57 -5.56
CA ILE A 5 -10.65 3.73 -4.32
C ILE A 5 -9.79 4.99 -4.46
N THR A 6 -10.04 5.96 -3.58
CA THR A 6 -9.33 7.25 -3.57
C THR A 6 -7.87 7.07 -3.17
N LYS A 7 -7.04 8.11 -3.34
CA LYS A 7 -5.66 8.09 -2.85
C LYS A 7 -5.63 7.96 -1.32
N ASP A 8 -6.51 8.65 -0.61
CA ASP A 8 -6.59 8.60 0.86
C ASP A 8 -6.98 7.23 1.38
N ASP A 9 -7.90 6.54 0.71
CA ASP A 9 -8.26 5.17 1.07
C ASP A 9 -7.06 4.22 0.92
N LYS A 10 -6.25 4.38 -0.13
CA LYS A 10 -5.02 3.58 -0.31
C LYS A 10 -4.03 3.82 0.82
N ILE A 11 -3.88 5.08 1.25
CA ILE A 11 -3.01 5.44 2.38
C ILE A 11 -3.52 4.78 3.66
N LYS A 12 -4.82 4.89 3.96
CA LYS A 12 -5.44 4.25 5.14
C LYS A 12 -5.31 2.73 5.13
N ILE A 13 -5.47 2.09 3.97
CA ILE A 13 -5.28 0.64 3.80
C ILE A 13 -3.85 0.23 4.17
N VAL A 14 -2.85 0.98 3.71
CA VAL A 14 -1.44 0.71 4.03
C VAL A 14 -1.17 0.89 5.52
N ILE A 15 -1.64 1.99 6.12
CA ILE A 15 -1.45 2.28 7.55
C ILE A 15 -2.05 1.16 8.41
N LEU A 16 -3.29 0.74 8.11
CA LEU A 16 -3.93 -0.35 8.86
C LEU A 16 -3.19 -1.67 8.70
N LYS A 17 -2.62 -1.92 7.51
CA LYS A 17 -1.81 -3.12 7.28
C LYS A 17 -0.50 -3.09 8.07
N GLU A 18 0.15 -1.94 8.15
CA GLU A 18 1.38 -1.72 8.94
C GLU A 18 1.10 -1.80 10.45
N ALA A 19 -0.08 -1.35 10.89
CA ALA A 19 -0.55 -1.49 12.28
C ALA A 19 -0.98 -2.92 12.67
N GLY A 20 -0.87 -3.90 11.76
CA GLY A 20 -1.15 -5.31 12.05
C GLY A 20 -2.63 -5.72 11.97
N VAL A 21 -3.53 -4.86 11.47
CA VAL A 21 -4.95 -5.20 11.30
C VAL A 21 -5.11 -6.35 10.28
N LYS A 22 -6.06 -7.25 10.53
CA LYS A 22 -6.32 -8.41 9.67
C LYS A 22 -6.71 -7.95 8.26
N ASN A 23 -6.13 -8.57 7.23
CA ASN A 23 -6.41 -8.22 5.83
C ASN A 23 -7.91 -8.30 5.51
N LEU A 24 -8.62 -9.29 6.07
CA LEU A 24 -10.06 -9.49 5.85
C LEU A 24 -10.87 -8.29 6.36
N GLU A 25 -10.57 -7.78 7.54
CA GLU A 25 -11.23 -6.61 8.12
C GLU A 25 -10.99 -5.36 7.28
N ILE A 26 -9.76 -5.15 6.81
CA ILE A 26 -9.43 -4.02 5.93
C ILE A 26 -10.20 -4.14 4.61
N MET A 27 -10.17 -5.29 3.95
CA MET A 27 -10.89 -5.51 2.68
C MET A 27 -12.38 -5.27 2.83
N ASN A 28 -12.99 -5.75 3.92
CA ASN A 28 -14.41 -5.55 4.21
C ASN A 28 -14.73 -4.07 4.46
N LYS A 29 -13.91 -3.37 5.26
CA LYS A 29 -14.08 -1.94 5.57
C LYS A 29 -14.05 -1.07 4.32
N PHE A 30 -13.11 -1.32 3.41
CA PHE A 30 -12.94 -0.54 2.17
C PHE A 30 -13.68 -1.14 0.97
N LYS A 31 -14.49 -2.18 1.17
CA LYS A 31 -15.21 -2.92 0.11
C LYS A 31 -14.32 -3.21 -1.11
N THR A 32 -13.10 -3.69 -0.83
CA THR A 32 -12.03 -3.84 -1.82
C THR A 32 -11.80 -5.31 -2.14
N SER A 33 -11.63 -5.65 -3.41
CA SER A 33 -11.29 -7.02 -3.81
C SER A 33 -9.88 -7.40 -3.36
N LYS A 34 -9.65 -8.70 -3.14
CA LYS A 34 -8.33 -9.24 -2.80
C LYS A 34 -7.26 -8.78 -3.78
N ALA A 35 -7.53 -8.83 -5.09
CA ALA A 35 -6.60 -8.40 -6.13
C ALA A 35 -6.20 -6.92 -6.00
N THR A 36 -7.16 -6.03 -5.75
CA THR A 36 -6.90 -4.59 -5.61
C THR A 36 -6.13 -4.30 -4.31
N PHE A 37 -6.48 -4.96 -3.21
CA PHE A 37 -5.75 -4.86 -1.95
C PHE A 37 -4.28 -5.25 -2.11
N PHE A 38 -4.00 -6.41 -2.72
CA PHE A 38 -2.62 -6.84 -2.97
C PHE A 38 -1.85 -5.86 -3.86
N ARG A 39 -2.47 -5.30 -4.91
CA ARG A 39 -1.82 -4.28 -5.75
C ARG A 39 -1.42 -3.02 -4.98
N ILE A 40 -2.26 -2.58 -4.03
CA ILE A 40 -1.95 -1.41 -3.18
C ILE A 40 -0.72 -1.69 -2.31
N ILE A 41 -0.69 -2.83 -1.61
CA ILE A 41 0.43 -3.20 -0.74
C ILE A 41 1.73 -3.41 -1.53
N GLN A 42 1.66 -4.08 -2.69
CA GLN A 42 2.82 -4.31 -3.55
C GLN A 42 3.40 -3.00 -4.08
N ARG A 43 2.56 -2.04 -4.50
CA ARG A 43 3.04 -0.71 -4.92
C ARG A 43 3.80 0.01 -3.80
N LYS A 44 3.32 -0.04 -2.56
CA LYS A 44 4.03 0.57 -1.41
C LYS A 44 5.40 -0.09 -1.20
N ARG A 45 5.49 -1.42 -1.25
CA ARG A 45 6.76 -2.14 -1.13
C ARG A 45 7.75 -1.78 -2.23
N LEU A 46 7.28 -1.70 -3.48
CA LEU A 46 8.11 -1.30 -4.62
C LEU A 46 8.66 0.11 -4.45
N MET A 47 7.83 1.07 -4.04
CA MET A 47 8.25 2.45 -3.81
C MET A 47 9.24 2.58 -2.65
N ASN A 48 9.01 1.86 -1.55
CA ASN A 48 9.99 1.81 -0.45
C ASN A 48 11.33 1.21 -0.91
N ASN A 49 11.31 0.19 -1.77
CA ASN A 49 12.54 -0.42 -2.30
C ASN A 49 13.31 0.52 -3.26
N ILE A 50 12.59 1.26 -4.11
CA ILE A 50 13.18 2.29 -4.98
C ILE A 50 13.83 3.38 -4.12
N ASN A 51 13.12 3.89 -3.11
CA ASN A 51 13.67 4.89 -2.19
C ASN A 51 14.91 4.37 -1.45
N ARG A 52 14.91 3.10 -1.02
CA ARG A 52 16.06 2.49 -0.34
C ARG A 52 17.28 2.38 -1.27
N LYS A 53 17.08 1.98 -2.53
CA LYS A 53 18.14 1.95 -3.55
C LYS A 53 18.69 3.35 -3.86
N LYS A 54 17.81 4.36 -3.95
CA LYS A 54 18.22 5.75 -4.18
C LYS A 54 19.10 6.29 -3.07
N ILE A 55 18.76 6.01 -1.80
CA ILE A 55 19.57 6.39 -0.63
C ILE A 55 20.94 5.71 -0.64
N TRP A 56 21.02 4.46 -1.10
CA TRP A 56 22.28 3.73 -1.20
C TRP A 56 23.18 4.36 -2.28
N LEU A 57 22.64 4.59 -3.48
CA LEU A 57 23.35 5.24 -4.59
C LEU A 57 23.87 6.65 -4.27
N SER A 58 23.18 7.41 -3.40
CA SER A 58 23.62 8.74 -2.99
C SER A 58 24.70 8.75 -1.90
N LYS A 59 25.01 7.61 -1.29
CA LYS A 59 26.08 7.50 -0.27
C LYS A 59 27.44 7.15 -0.86
N ASP A 60 27.48 6.71 -2.10
CA ASP A 60 28.70 6.34 -2.84
C ASP A 60 29.26 7.50 -3.70
N LEU A 61 28.77 8.74 -3.50
CA LEU A 61 29.22 9.99 -4.13
C LEU A 61 29.78 10.92 -3.04
#